data_AF-A0A0V1HT11-F1
#
_entry.id   AF-A0A0V1HT11-F1
#
_cell.length_a   1.000
_cell.length_b   1.000
_cell.length_c   1.000
_cell.angle_alpha   90.00
_cell.angle_beta   90.00
_cell.angle_gamma   90.00
#
_symmetry.space_group_name_H-M   'P 1'
#
loop_
_entity.id
_entity.type
_entity.pdbx_description
1 polymer ?
#
loop_
_entity_poly.entity_id
_entity_poly.type
_entity_poly.pdbx_seq_one_letter_code
_entity_poly.pdbx_strand_id
1 'polypeptide(L)'
;MVNPFQSDISTGISTMTDKELIDQSEDTVLKMNFNRNKLTQFWLNVLQAYPNSSAAALKVLFPFKSSYLCEIGFSMMVATKTQFRNQLQLFDSLRLKVTASEVDIDAVIKAT
;
A
#
# COMPACT_ATOMS: atom_id res chain seq x y z
N MET A 1 -14.83 10.09 3.18
CA MET A 1 -14.45 8.67 3.14
C MET A 1 -15.53 7.94 2.34
N VAL A 2 -15.19 7.35 1.19
CA VAL A 2 -16.19 6.79 0.25
C VAL A 2 -16.69 5.46 0.81
N ASN A 3 -17.93 5.44 1.29
CA ASN A 3 -18.60 4.23 1.73
C ASN A 3 -19.52 3.74 0.60
N PRO A 4 -19.27 2.55 0.03
CA PRO A 4 -20.04 2.03 -1.09
C PRO A 4 -21.48 1.65 -0.70
N PHE A 5 -21.79 1.59 0.60
CA PHE A 5 -23.12 1.26 1.13
C PHE A 5 -23.91 2.50 1.62
N GLN A 6 -23.39 3.71 1.41
CA GLN A 6 -24.12 4.96 1.66
C GLN A 6 -24.66 5.53 0.36
N SER A 7 -25.92 5.97 0.37
CA SER A 7 -26.69 6.39 -0.80
C SER A 7 -26.26 7.74 -1.42
N ASP A 8 -25.41 8.52 -0.74
CA ASP A 8 -24.92 9.81 -1.24
C ASP A 8 -23.58 9.64 -1.97
N ILE A 9 -23.59 8.91 -3.09
CA ILE A 9 -22.45 8.85 -4.02
C ILE A 9 -22.70 9.85 -5.15
N SER A 10 -22.67 11.15 -4.84
CA SER A 10 -22.48 12.20 -5.85
C SER A 10 -20.97 12.37 -6.07
N THR A 11 -20.36 11.35 -6.65
CA THR A 11 -19.00 11.45 -7.17
C THR A 11 -19.14 11.24 -8.67
N GLY A 12 -18.63 12.17 -9.48
CA GLY A 12 -18.64 12.05 -10.94
C GLY A 12 -17.74 10.91 -11.41
N ILE A 13 -18.13 9.67 -11.12
CA ILE A 13 -17.42 8.46 -11.53
C ILE A 13 -18.00 7.98 -12.86
N SER A 14 -17.13 7.37 -13.67
CA SER A 14 -17.50 6.80 -14.97
C SER A 14 -18.62 5.77 -14.82
N THR A 15 -19.54 5.70 -15.80
CA THR A 15 -20.74 4.84 -15.83
C THR A 15 -20.53 3.34 -15.53
N MET A 16 -19.29 2.86 -15.56
CA MET A 16 -18.91 1.50 -15.17
C MET A 16 -18.68 1.34 -13.67
N THR A 17 -18.13 2.35 -12.99
CA THR A 17 -17.90 2.28 -11.54
C THR A 17 -19.21 2.34 -10.76
N ASP A 18 -20.18 3.12 -11.23
CA ASP A 18 -21.51 3.18 -10.60
C ASP A 18 -22.24 1.84 -10.67
N LYS A 19 -22.10 1.10 -11.78
CA LYS A 19 -22.68 -0.25 -11.91
C LYS A 19 -22.06 -1.24 -10.93
N GLU A 20 -20.72 -1.22 -10.81
CA GLU A 20 -20.01 -2.04 -9.82
C GLU A 20 -20.44 -1.70 -8.39
N LEU A 21 -20.58 -0.41 -8.07
CA LEU A 21 -21.01 0.03 -6.74
C LEU A 21 -22.45 -0.39 -6.42
N ILE A 22 -23.36 -0.32 -7.39
CA ILE A 22 -24.75 -0.78 -7.23
C ILE A 22 -24.77 -2.28 -6.90
N ASP A 23 -24.08 -3.11 -7.69
CA ASP A 23 -23.99 -4.56 -7.47
C ASP A 23 -23.37 -4.89 -6.09
N GLN A 24 -22.30 -4.19 -5.71
CA GLN A 24 -21.68 -4.32 -4.39
C GLN A 24 -22.62 -3.93 -3.24
N SER A 25 -23.50 -2.95 -3.46
CA SER A 25 -24.43 -2.43 -2.43
C SER A 25 -25.58 -3.38 -2.14
N GLU A 26 -25.97 -4.19 -3.14
CA GLU A 26 -27.02 -5.20 -3.04
C GLU A 26 -26.50 -6.51 -2.40
N ASP A 27 -25.19 -6.76 -2.46
CA ASP A 27 -24.58 -7.95 -1.88
C ASP A 27 -24.43 -7.84 -0.34
N THR A 28 -25.30 -8.56 0.35
CA THR A 28 -25.33 -8.64 1.82
C THR A 28 -24.09 -9.31 2.43
N VAL A 29 -23.43 -10.22 1.71
CA VAL A 29 -22.19 -10.89 2.15
C VAL A 29 -21.03 -9.91 2.07
N LEU A 30 -20.94 -9.14 0.98
CA LEU A 30 -19.97 -8.05 0.87
C LEU A 30 -20.16 -7.02 1.98
N LYS A 31 -21.40 -6.66 2.32
CA LYS A 31 -21.69 -5.76 3.45
C LYS A 31 -21.22 -6.31 4.80
N MET A 32 -21.43 -7.62 5.06
CA MET A 32 -20.90 -8.26 6.26
C MET A 32 -19.37 -8.26 6.27
N ASN A 33 -18.75 -8.58 5.14
CA ASN A 33 -17.29 -8.56 4.99
C ASN A 33 -16.69 -7.16 5.17
N PHE A 34 -17.39 -6.11 4.72
CA PHE A 34 -16.98 -4.72 4.95
C PHE A 34 -16.94 -4.37 6.43
N ASN A 35 -17.96 -4.77 7.20
CA ASN A 35 -18.03 -4.52 8.64
C ASN A 35 -17.02 -5.36 9.45
N ARG A 36 -16.68 -6.54 8.96
CA ARG A 36 -15.77 -7.47 9.64
C ARG A 36 -14.30 -7.17 9.37
N ASN A 37 -13.96 -6.75 8.16
CA ASN A 37 -12.58 -6.54 7.73
C ASN A 37 -12.14 -5.09 7.90
N LYS A 38 -10.82 -4.88 8.00
CA LYS A 38 -10.27 -3.53 7.85
C LYS A 38 -10.57 -3.01 6.45
N LEU A 39 -10.87 -1.71 6.33
CA LEU A 39 -11.27 -1.06 5.08
C LEU A 39 -10.32 -1.38 3.92
N THR A 40 -9.01 -1.29 4.15
CA THR A 40 -7.99 -1.65 3.17
C THR A 40 -8.03 -3.11 2.73
N GLN A 41 -8.22 -4.04 3.68
CA GLN A 41 -8.28 -5.48 3.38
C GLN A 41 -9.54 -5.82 2.59
N PHE A 42 -10.68 -5.20 2.93
CA PHE A 42 -11.91 -5.34 2.17
C PHE A 42 -11.68 -4.97 0.69
N TRP A 43 -11.17 -3.77 0.42
CA TRP A 43 -10.96 -3.30 -0.96
C TRP A 43 -9.90 -4.09 -1.73
N LEU A 44 -8.92 -4.67 -1.05
CA LEU A 44 -7.97 -5.61 -1.68
C LEU A 44 -8.64 -6.93 -2.06
N ASN A 45 -9.51 -7.46 -1.19
CA ASN A 45 -10.20 -8.74 -1.44
C ASN A 45 -11.19 -8.65 -2.60
N VAL A 46 -11.84 -7.48 -2.78
CA VAL A 46 -12.85 -7.27 -3.83
C VAL A 46 -12.28 -6.72 -5.14
N LEU A 47 -10.96 -6.46 -5.18
CA LEU A 47 -10.28 -5.82 -6.31
C LEU A 47 -10.42 -6.59 -7.63
N GLN A 48 -10.42 -7.92 -7.58
CA GLN A 48 -10.54 -8.75 -8.78
C GLN A 48 -11.98 -8.72 -9.34
N ALA A 49 -12.98 -8.72 -8.47
CA ALA A 49 -14.40 -8.73 -8.86
C ALA A 49 -14.89 -7.33 -9.27
N TYR A 50 -14.41 -6.28 -8.60
CA TYR A 50 -14.82 -4.90 -8.80
C TYR A 50 -13.61 -3.98 -8.95
N PRO A 51 -12.87 -4.08 -10.07
CA PRO A 51 -11.58 -3.42 -10.23
C PRO A 51 -11.70 -1.90 -10.25
N ASN A 52 -12.78 -1.32 -10.79
CA ASN A 52 -12.89 0.12 -10.94
C ASN A 52 -13.20 0.80 -9.60
N SER A 53 -14.21 0.29 -8.88
CA SER A 53 -14.57 0.82 -7.55
C SER A 53 -13.45 0.59 -6.53
N SER A 54 -12.84 -0.60 -6.54
CA SER A 54 -11.75 -0.94 -5.62
C SER A 54 -10.48 -0.13 -5.90
N ALA A 55 -10.13 0.09 -7.17
CA ALA A 55 -8.99 0.95 -7.52
C ALA A 55 -9.20 2.40 -7.08
N ALA A 56 -10.42 2.94 -7.24
CA ALA A 56 -10.76 4.29 -6.77
C ALA A 56 -10.64 4.39 -5.24
N ALA A 57 -11.19 3.42 -4.50
CA ALA A 57 -11.10 3.39 -3.06
C ALA A 57 -9.65 3.25 -2.56
N LEU A 58 -8.87 2.35 -3.18
CA LEU A 58 -7.46 2.15 -2.82
C LEU A 58 -6.59 3.37 -3.12
N LYS A 59 -6.88 4.14 -4.18
CA LYS A 59 -6.17 5.41 -4.44
C LYS A 59 -6.38 6.44 -3.32
N VAL A 60 -7.58 6.49 -2.75
CA VAL A 60 -7.89 7.38 -1.63
C VAL A 60 -7.28 6.85 -0.32
N LEU A 61 -7.28 5.53 -0.12
CA LEU A 61 -6.71 4.89 1.07
C LEU A 61 -5.18 4.89 1.10
N PHE A 62 -4.57 4.84 -0.08
CA PHE A 62 -3.13 4.90 -0.27
C PHE A 62 -2.77 6.10 -1.13
N PRO A 63 -2.84 7.33 -0.57
CA PRO A 63 -2.36 8.51 -1.27
C PRO A 63 -0.83 8.37 -1.45
N PHE A 64 -0.44 7.83 -2.61
CA PHE A 64 0.92 7.66 -3.12
C PHE A 64 1.91 6.89 -2.23
N LYS A 65 2.31 5.70 -2.73
CA LYS A 65 3.42 4.89 -2.16
C LYS A 65 4.74 5.66 -2.04
N SER A 66 4.99 6.67 -2.87
CA SER A 66 6.27 7.41 -2.86
C SER A 66 6.47 8.26 -1.62
N SER A 67 5.45 8.94 -1.08
CA SER A 67 5.62 9.74 0.16
C SER A 67 5.88 8.84 1.35
N TYR A 68 5.09 7.78 1.52
CA TYR A 68 5.28 6.83 2.62
C TYR A 68 6.64 6.12 2.56
N LEU A 69 7.07 5.68 1.37
CA LEU A 69 8.41 5.10 1.18
C LEU A 69 9.52 6.12 1.41
N CYS A 70 9.31 7.37 1.00
CA CYS A 70 10.23 8.48 1.24
C CYS A 70 10.35 8.76 2.75
N GLU A 71 9.23 8.84 3.47
CA GLU A 71 9.16 9.01 4.91
C GLU A 71 9.90 7.89 5.66
N ILE A 72 9.66 6.62 5.28
CA ILE A 72 10.40 5.48 5.84
C ILE A 72 11.90 5.62 5.57
N GLY A 73 12.29 5.94 4.32
CA GLY A 73 13.68 6.12 3.93
C GLY A 73 14.36 7.24 4.73
N PHE A 74 13.69 8.37 4.91
CA PHE A 74 14.15 9.49 5.73
C PHE A 74 14.26 9.11 7.21
N SER A 75 13.25 8.45 7.78
CA SER A 75 13.30 7.97 9.18
C SER A 75 14.47 7.02 9.40
N MET A 76 14.73 6.12 8.46
CA MET A 76 15.86 5.18 8.54
C MET A 76 17.20 5.88 8.41
N MET A 77 17.33 6.86 7.51
CA MET A 77 18.53 7.71 7.39
C MET A 77 18.79 8.48 8.68
N VAL A 78 17.75 9.08 9.27
CA VAL A 78 17.87 9.81 10.54
C VAL A 78 18.31 8.86 11.66
N ALA A 79 17.67 7.69 11.80
CA ALA A 79 18.03 6.68 12.80
C ALA A 79 19.48 6.18 12.65
N THR A 80 19.91 5.94 11.40
CA THR A 80 21.28 5.50 11.09
C THR A 80 22.29 6.61 11.41
N LYS A 81 21.97 7.87 11.11
CA LYS A 81 22.80 9.04 11.44
C LYS A 81 22.98 9.21 12.95
N THR A 82 21.97 8.88 13.77
CA THR A 82 22.09 8.94 15.24
C THR A 82 22.87 7.78 15.84
N GLN A 83 22.79 6.58 15.25
CA GLN A 83 23.41 5.37 15.83
C GLN A 83 24.80 5.02 15.27
N PHE A 84 25.13 5.40 14.03
CA PHE A 84 26.36 5.01 13.33
C PHE A 84 27.22 6.20 12.92
N ARG A 85 27.29 7.25 13.75
CA ARG A 85 28.02 8.50 13.48
C ARG A 85 29.50 8.31 13.09
N ASN A 86 30.08 7.12 13.29
CA ASN A 86 31.47 6.78 12.99
C ASN A 86 31.68 5.60 12.01
N GLN A 87 30.64 5.02 11.38
CA GLN A 87 30.79 3.91 10.43
C GLN A 87 30.13 4.22 9.08
N LEU A 88 30.93 4.73 8.14
CA LEU A 88 30.49 5.21 6.85
C LEU A 88 30.49 4.08 5.79
N GLN A 89 29.50 3.20 5.82
CA GLN A 89 29.17 2.26 4.72
C GLN A 89 27.66 2.30 4.44
N LEU A 90 27.16 3.52 4.28
CA LEU A 90 25.74 3.86 4.32
C LEU A 90 25.02 3.47 3.02
N PHE A 91 25.69 3.58 1.86
CA PHE A 91 25.06 3.30 0.55
C PHE A 91 24.71 1.83 0.35
N ASP A 92 25.65 0.93 0.64
CA ASP A 92 25.42 -0.50 0.43
C ASP A 92 24.42 -1.06 1.43
N SER A 93 24.53 -0.65 2.69
CA SER A 93 23.56 -1.04 3.73
C SER A 93 22.14 -0.57 3.42
N LEU A 94 21.97 0.65 2.89
CA LEU A 94 20.65 1.15 2.50
C LEU A 94 20.12 0.43 1.25
N ARG A 95 20.95 0.23 0.22
CA ARG A 95 20.55 -0.48 -1.00
C ARG A 95 20.04 -1.89 -0.67
N LEU A 96 20.79 -2.65 0.12
CA LEU A 96 20.44 -4.02 0.48
C LEU A 96 19.11 -4.14 1.22
N LYS A 97 18.85 -3.19 2.12
CA LYS A 97 17.63 -3.17 2.92
C LYS A 97 16.42 -2.67 2.14
N VAL A 98 16.64 -1.79 1.17
CA VAL A 98 15.60 -1.29 0.26
C VAL A 98 15.24 -2.33 -0.81
N THR A 99 16.20 -3.14 -1.29
CA THR A 99 15.94 -4.18 -2.29
C THR A 99 15.57 -5.54 -1.70
N ALA A 100 15.57 -5.71 -0.38
CA ALA A 100 15.32 -6.99 0.30
C ALA A 100 16.17 -8.15 -0.29
N SER A 101 17.41 -7.86 -0.69
CA SER A 101 18.33 -8.87 -1.24
C SER A 101 19.17 -9.45 -0.12
N GLU A 102 19.17 -10.78 0.02
CA GLU A 102 20.17 -11.48 0.83
C GLU A 102 21.52 -11.40 0.11
N VAL A 103 22.54 -10.94 0.81
CA VAL A 103 23.92 -10.94 0.32
C VAL A 103 24.62 -12.17 0.85
N ASP A 104 25.17 -12.98 -0.05
CA ASP A 104 26.11 -14.02 0.29
C ASP A 104 27.46 -13.39 0.65
N ILE A 105 27.72 -13.30 1.95
CA ILE A 105 28.92 -12.67 2.52
C ILE A 105 30.18 -13.46 2.14
N ASP A 106 30.08 -14.78 1.96
CA ASP A 106 31.20 -15.67 1.64
C ASP A 106 31.73 -15.40 0.22
N ALA A 107 30.83 -15.10 -0.72
CA ALA A 107 31.18 -14.75 -2.09
C ALA A 107 31.96 -13.42 -2.18
N VAL A 108 31.67 -12.46 -1.30
CA VAL A 108 32.34 -11.15 -1.27
C VAL A 108 33.73 -11.24 -0.65
N ILE A 109 33.90 -12.05 0.40
CA ILE A 109 35.21 -12.24 1.06
C ILE A 109 36.19 -12.97 0.14
N LYS A 110 35.73 -13.90 -0.70
CA LYS A 110 36.58 -14.60 -1.67
C LYS A 110 37.04 -13.77 -2.86
N ALA A 111 36.35 -12.67 -3.14
CA ALA A 111 36.63 -11.81 -4.30
C ALA A 111 37.64 -10.68 -4.00
N THR A 112 38.12 -10.58 -2.75
CA THR A 112 39.14 -9.62 -2.31
C THR A 112 40.44 -10.35 -1.98
#